data_AF-A0A4Y4DQ34-F1
#
_entry.id   AF-A0A4Y4DQ34-F1
#
_cell.length_a   1.000
_cell.length_b   1.000
_cell.length_c   1.000
_cell.angle_alpha   90.00
_cell.angle_beta   90.00
_cell.angle_gamma   90.00
#
_symmetry.space_group_name_H-M   'P 1'
#
loop_
_entity.id
_entity.type
_entity.pdbx_description
1 polymer ?
#
loop_
_entity_poly.entity_id
_entity_poly.type
_entity_poly.pdbx_seq_one_letter_code
_entity_poly.pdbx_strand_id
1 'polypeptide(L)'
;MSSAQHLPRSQIRIGDLARRAGVTVATLRFYESRELIFSTRTSGNVRIYPLHTLRRVAIIAAGQRVGLTLTQIAEALADLPKDRAPSQQHWEELSSKWKMLVDQRIAQLHSLRDSLDGCIGCGCLSTTKCSLFNPQDEAAAEGPGSRWIRNFDADFGPHES
;
A
#
# COMPACT_ATOMS: atom_id res chain seq x y z
N MET A 1 21.02 -15.84 39.57
CA MET A 1 21.84 -14.82 38.90
C MET A 1 21.49 -14.80 37.41
N SER A 2 20.51 -13.98 37.02
CA SER A 2 20.03 -13.90 35.62
C SER A 2 20.67 -12.69 34.96
N SER A 3 21.73 -12.91 34.18
CA SER A 3 22.44 -11.86 33.47
C SER A 3 21.51 -11.16 32.48
N ALA A 4 21.10 -9.93 32.82
CA ALA A 4 20.56 -8.99 31.87
C ALA A 4 21.67 -8.63 30.87
N GLN A 5 21.82 -9.44 29.83
CA GLN A 5 22.75 -9.17 28.74
C GLN A 5 22.44 -7.80 28.15
N HIS A 6 23.38 -6.87 28.32
CA HIS A 6 23.34 -5.53 27.76
C HIS A 6 23.48 -5.64 26.23
N LEU A 7 22.45 -5.23 25.49
CA LEU A 7 22.55 -5.19 24.03
C LEU A 7 23.45 -4.01 23.61
N PRO A 8 24.23 -4.14 22.52
CA PRO A 8 24.90 -3.00 21.93
C PRO A 8 23.88 -1.95 21.48
N ARG A 9 24.25 -0.67 21.53
CA ARG A 9 23.38 0.48 21.17
C ARG A 9 22.83 0.41 19.73
N SER A 10 23.44 -0.39 18.87
CA SER A 10 23.02 -0.63 17.49
C SER A 10 21.97 -1.74 17.34
N GLN A 11 21.51 -2.37 18.44
CA GLN A 11 20.53 -3.45 18.40
C GLN A 11 19.34 -3.19 19.33
N ILE A 12 18.20 -3.80 19.00
CA ILE A 12 16.93 -3.66 19.72
C ILE A 12 16.19 -4.99 19.78
N ARG A 13 15.60 -5.30 20.95
CA ARG A 13 14.77 -6.51 21.13
C ARG A 13 13.42 -6.34 20.43
N ILE A 14 12.80 -7.45 20.03
CA ILE A 14 11.53 -7.43 19.29
C ILE A 14 10.41 -6.64 19.99
N GLY A 15 10.30 -6.74 21.33
CA GLY A 15 9.27 -6.03 22.09
C GLY A 15 9.48 -4.51 22.10
N ASP A 16 10.73 -4.07 22.23
CA ASP A 16 11.07 -2.64 22.19
C ASP A 16 10.93 -2.08 20.77
N LEU A 17 11.28 -2.88 19.75
CA LEU A 17 11.06 -2.52 18.35
C LEU A 17 9.57 -2.35 18.06
N ALA A 18 8.73 -3.30 18.49
CA ALA A 18 7.28 -3.25 18.33
C ALA A 18 6.69 -1.98 18.96
N ARG A 19 7.04 -1.73 20.23
CA ARG A 19 6.59 -0.53 20.97
C ARG A 19 7.00 0.76 20.26
N ARG A 20 8.26 0.89 19.84
CA ARG A 20 8.78 2.10 19.19
C ARG A 20 8.25 2.30 17.77
N ALA A 21 8.00 1.22 17.04
CA ALA A 21 7.45 1.28 15.69
C ALA A 21 5.92 1.41 15.68
N GLY A 22 5.24 1.31 16.83
CA GLY A 22 3.79 1.38 16.93
C GLY A 22 3.08 0.18 16.28
N VAL A 23 3.71 -0.98 16.25
CA VAL A 23 3.16 -2.22 15.67
C VAL A 23 3.22 -3.36 16.68
N THR A 24 2.47 -4.43 16.43
CA THR A 24 2.51 -5.60 17.31
C THR A 24 3.76 -6.45 17.06
N VAL A 25 4.16 -7.26 18.05
CA VAL A 25 5.21 -8.27 17.87
C VAL A 25 4.82 -9.29 16.78
N ALA A 26 3.53 -9.64 16.66
CA ALA A 26 3.05 -10.51 15.60
C ALA A 26 3.25 -9.89 14.22
N THR A 27 2.99 -8.58 14.07
CA THR A 27 3.25 -7.82 12.84
C THR A 27 4.73 -7.86 12.47
N LEU A 28 5.65 -7.69 13.42
CA LEU A 28 7.09 -7.80 13.15
C LEU A 28 7.49 -9.20 12.70
N ARG A 29 6.98 -10.25 13.36
CA ARG A 29 7.23 -11.64 12.94
C ARG A 29 6.67 -11.91 11.56
N PHE A 30 5.53 -11.32 11.24
CA PHE A 30 4.94 -11.43 9.91
C PHE A 30 5.80 -10.73 8.85
N TYR A 31 6.28 -9.51 9.11
CA TYR A 31 7.23 -8.84 8.22
C TYR A 31 8.53 -9.63 8.04
N GLU A 32 9.03 -10.25 9.11
CA GLU A 32 10.21 -11.12 9.04
C GLU A 32 9.94 -12.38 8.19
N SER A 33 8.77 -13.02 8.32
CA SER A 33 8.37 -14.18 7.50
C SER A 33 8.20 -13.85 6.01
N ARG A 34 8.05 -12.57 5.69
CA ARG A 34 7.97 -12.04 4.32
C ARG A 34 9.31 -11.43 3.86
N GLU A 35 10.39 -11.67 4.61
CA GLU A 35 11.75 -11.18 4.33
C GLU A 35 11.86 -9.65 4.21
N LEU A 36 10.92 -8.92 4.83
CA LEU A 36 10.91 -7.46 4.81
C LEU A 36 11.83 -6.87 5.86
N ILE A 37 12.05 -7.60 6.96
CA ILE A 37 12.99 -7.26 8.04
C ILE A 37 13.74 -8.52 8.47
N PHE A 38 14.92 -8.35 9.06
CA PHE A 38 15.81 -9.45 9.42
C PHE A 38 16.25 -9.33 10.87
N SER A 39 16.23 -10.45 11.60
CA SER A 39 16.73 -10.53 12.97
C SER A 39 17.96 -11.44 13.06
N THR A 40 18.69 -11.30 14.16
CA THR A 40 19.61 -12.32 14.65
C THR A 40 19.14 -12.80 16.03
N ARG A 41 19.76 -13.85 16.57
CA ARG A 41 19.45 -14.35 17.91
C ARG A 41 20.64 -14.16 18.85
N THR A 42 20.34 -13.80 20.10
CA THR A 42 21.34 -13.83 21.18
C THR A 42 21.63 -15.27 21.61
N SER A 43 22.66 -15.46 22.45
CA SER A 43 22.94 -16.74 23.11
C SER A 43 21.77 -17.25 23.98
N GLY A 44 20.93 -16.34 24.49
CA GLY A 44 19.68 -16.66 25.18
C GLY A 44 18.49 -16.94 24.25
N ASN A 45 18.72 -17.17 22.95
CA ASN A 45 17.70 -17.43 21.93
C ASN A 45 16.65 -16.31 21.74
N VAL A 46 16.99 -15.07 22.10
CA VAL A 46 16.12 -13.90 21.95
C VAL A 46 16.36 -13.25 20.59
N ARG A 47 15.28 -12.93 19.86
CA ARG A 47 15.37 -12.15 18.61
C ARG A 47 15.76 -10.70 18.87
N ILE A 48 16.78 -10.26 18.15
CA ILE A 48 17.29 -8.90 18.16
C ILE A 48 17.39 -8.39 16.73
N TYR A 49 17.13 -7.11 16.55
CA TYR A 49 17.14 -6.43 15.26
C TYR A 49 18.18 -5.32 15.29
N PRO A 50 18.83 -5.01 14.17
CA PRO A 50 19.57 -3.76 14.04
C PRO A 50 18.65 -2.55 14.29
N LEU A 51 19.20 -1.47 14.83
CA LEU A 51 18.40 -0.28 15.17
C LEU A 51 17.80 0.39 13.92
N HIS A 52 18.47 0.30 12.77
CA HIS A 52 17.96 0.82 11.50
C HIS A 52 16.69 0.12 11.01
N THR A 53 16.36 -1.06 11.55
CA THR A 53 15.09 -1.74 11.27
C THR A 53 13.89 -0.86 11.62
N LEU A 54 13.99 0.06 12.59
CA LEU A 54 12.94 1.06 12.87
C LEU A 54 12.58 1.89 11.64
N ARG A 55 13.59 2.35 10.90
CA ARG A 55 13.38 3.15 9.69
C ARG A 55 12.74 2.31 8.60
N ARG A 56 13.17 1.06 8.45
CA ARG A 56 12.59 0.12 7.49
C ARG A 56 11.12 -0.19 7.78
N VAL A 57 10.76 -0.41 9.05
CA VAL A 57 9.36 -0.61 9.47
C VAL A 57 8.52 0.64 9.23
N ALA A 58 9.07 1.84 9.44
CA ALA A 58 8.38 3.09 9.11
C ALA A 58 8.07 3.23 7.61
N ILE A 59 8.99 2.79 6.74
CA ILE A 59 8.78 2.76 5.28
C ILE A 59 7.67 1.76 4.92
N ILE A 60 7.69 0.55 5.51
CA ILE A 60 6.62 -0.44 5.30
C ILE A 60 5.25 0.15 5.67
N ALA A 61 5.15 0.79 6.84
CA ALA A 61 3.91 1.40 7.31
C ALA A 61 3.45 2.56 6.40
N ALA A 62 4.38 3.37 5.89
CA ALA A 62 4.07 4.44 4.94
C ALA A 62 3.54 3.87 3.60
N GLY A 63 4.17 2.82 3.06
CA GLY A 63 3.69 2.16 1.84
C GLY A 63 2.29 1.56 2.00
N GLN A 64 2.01 0.93 3.14
CA GLN A 64 0.67 0.43 3.44
C GLN A 64 -0.38 1.54 3.50
N ARG A 65 -0.04 2.69 4.10
CA ARG A 65 -0.94 3.87 4.15
C ARG A 65 -1.19 4.48 2.78
N VAL A 66 -0.20 4.45 1.89
CA VAL A 66 -0.38 4.82 0.49
C VAL A 66 -1.39 3.90 -0.19
N GLY A 67 -1.51 2.65 0.27
CA GLY A 67 -2.38 1.61 -0.29
C GLY A 67 -1.62 0.58 -1.12
N LEU A 68 -0.32 0.41 -0.87
CA LEU A 68 0.49 -0.62 -1.51
C LEU A 68 0.28 -1.98 -0.85
N THR A 69 0.32 -3.03 -1.66
CA THR A 69 0.41 -4.41 -1.18
C THR A 69 1.80 -4.68 -0.59
N LEU A 70 1.91 -5.71 0.25
CA LEU A 70 3.22 -6.09 0.79
C LEU A 70 4.21 -6.55 -0.28
N THR A 71 3.72 -7.10 -1.39
CA THR A 71 4.57 -7.47 -2.54
C THR A 71 5.19 -6.23 -3.17
N GLN A 72 4.39 -5.20 -3.45
CA GLN A 72 4.89 -3.92 -3.98
C GLN A 72 5.85 -3.22 -3.00
N ILE A 73 5.58 -3.34 -1.69
CA ILE A 73 6.48 -2.83 -0.66
C ILE A 73 7.79 -3.62 -0.65
N ALA A 74 7.75 -4.95 -0.84
CA ALA A 74 8.96 -5.77 -0.91
C ALA A 74 9.86 -5.35 -2.09
N GLU A 75 9.27 -5.10 -3.25
CA GLU A 75 9.97 -4.58 -4.44
C GLU A 75 10.61 -3.22 -4.15
N ALA A 76 9.84 -2.27 -3.60
CA ALA A 76 10.35 -0.96 -3.19
C ALA A 76 11.49 -1.04 -2.16
N LEU A 77 11.45 -2.04 -1.28
CA LEU A 77 12.47 -2.27 -0.27
C LEU A 77 13.70 -3.04 -0.78
N ALA A 78 13.64 -3.65 -1.97
CA ALA A 78 14.74 -4.39 -2.58
C ALA A 78 15.86 -3.43 -3.03
N ASP A 79 15.48 -2.24 -3.48
CA ASP A 79 16.40 -1.16 -3.87
C ASP A 79 17.09 -0.48 -2.69
N LEU A 80 16.67 -0.79 -1.45
CA LEU A 80 17.20 -0.17 -0.24
C LEU A 80 18.30 -1.01 0.42
N PRO A 81 19.30 -0.37 1.06
CA PRO A 81 20.28 -1.07 1.88
C PRO A 81 19.61 -1.93 2.97
N LYS A 82 20.12 -3.15 3.13
CA LYS A 82 19.64 -4.12 4.15
C LYS A 82 20.40 -3.98 5.48
N ASP A 83 21.65 -3.54 5.41
CA ASP A 83 22.63 -3.48 6.49
C ASP A 83 22.69 -2.12 7.20
N ARG A 84 22.08 -1.08 6.63
CA ARG A 84 22.04 0.28 7.20
C ARG A 84 20.69 0.98 6.96
N ALA A 85 20.50 2.11 7.62
CA ALA A 85 19.31 2.94 7.40
C ALA A 85 19.31 3.51 5.96
N PRO A 86 18.16 3.50 5.26
CA PRO A 86 18.01 4.24 4.00
C PRO A 86 18.32 5.73 4.18
N SER A 87 19.01 6.32 3.20
CA SER A 87 19.34 7.74 3.18
C SER A 87 18.11 8.59 2.84
N GLN A 88 18.26 9.92 2.93
CA GLN A 88 17.25 10.86 2.46
C GLN A 88 16.98 10.70 0.96
N GLN A 89 18.04 10.53 0.15
CA GLN A 89 17.91 10.35 -1.29
C GLN A 89 17.07 9.11 -1.64
N HIS A 90 17.32 7.96 -0.98
CA HIS A 90 16.49 6.77 -1.18
C HIS A 90 15.01 7.01 -0.83
N TRP A 91 14.75 7.84 0.19
CA TRP A 91 13.38 8.21 0.55
C TRP A 91 12.74 9.12 -0.50
N GLU A 92 13.49 10.07 -1.06
CA GLU A 92 13.00 10.97 -2.13
C GLU A 92 12.63 10.17 -3.40
N GLU A 93 13.47 9.21 -3.78
CA GLU A 93 13.23 8.31 -4.91
C GLU A 93 11.99 7.41 -4.71
N LEU A 94 11.81 6.87 -3.50
CA LEU A 94 10.61 6.08 -3.19
C LEU A 94 9.34 6.92 -3.11
N SER A 95 9.44 8.05 -2.40
CA SER A 95 8.28 8.90 -2.15
C SER A 95 7.79 9.60 -3.41
N SER A 96 8.64 9.87 -4.40
CA SER A 96 8.20 10.39 -5.70
C SER A 96 7.31 9.38 -6.44
N LYS A 97 7.69 8.10 -6.49
CA LYS A 97 6.87 7.02 -7.05
C LYS A 97 5.54 6.88 -6.31
N TRP A 98 5.57 6.97 -4.98
CA TRP A 98 4.35 6.83 -4.18
C TRP A 98 3.43 8.05 -4.29
N LYS A 99 3.96 9.27 -4.43
CA LYS A 99 3.16 10.46 -4.72
C LYS A 99 2.36 10.29 -5.99
N MET A 100 2.97 9.82 -7.07
CA MET A 100 2.27 9.56 -8.33
C MET A 100 1.11 8.57 -8.16
N LEU A 101 1.29 7.50 -7.37
CA LEU A 101 0.22 6.54 -7.06
C LEU A 101 -0.92 7.17 -6.23
N VAL A 102 -0.59 8.04 -5.30
CA VAL A 102 -1.57 8.80 -4.52
C VAL A 102 -2.33 9.75 -5.43
N ASP A 103 -1.65 10.50 -6.28
CA ASP A 103 -2.25 11.45 -7.21
C ASP A 103 -3.20 10.74 -8.19
N GLN A 104 -2.79 9.57 -8.72
CA GLN A 104 -3.64 8.74 -9.57
C GLN A 104 -4.91 8.29 -8.82
N ARG A 105 -4.79 7.85 -7.57
CA ARG A 105 -5.94 7.46 -6.74
C ARG A 105 -6.85 8.64 -6.43
N ILE A 106 -6.28 9.82 -6.14
CA ILE A 106 -7.06 11.04 -5.92
C ILE A 106 -7.85 11.40 -7.20
N ALA A 107 -7.21 11.34 -8.37
CA ALA A 107 -7.88 11.61 -9.64
C ALA A 107 -9.03 10.62 -9.90
N GLN A 108 -8.81 9.33 -9.65
CA GLN A 108 -9.85 8.30 -9.74
C GLN A 108 -11.00 8.55 -8.76
N LEU A 109 -10.70 8.93 -7.51
CA LEU A 109 -11.72 9.23 -6.51
C LEU A 109 -12.48 10.52 -6.82
N HIS A 110 -11.84 11.54 -7.41
CA HIS A 110 -12.51 12.73 -7.91
C HIS A 110 -13.44 12.39 -9.08
N SER A 111 -12.96 11.63 -10.08
CA SER A 111 -13.78 11.19 -11.20
C SER A 111 -14.98 10.36 -10.73
N LEU A 112 -14.76 9.43 -9.80
CA LEU A 112 -15.85 8.66 -9.19
C LEU A 112 -16.83 9.58 -8.46
N ARG A 113 -16.36 10.48 -7.60
CA ARG A 113 -17.21 11.47 -6.90
C ARG A 113 -18.06 12.26 -7.89
N ASP A 114 -17.45 12.81 -8.92
CA ASP A 114 -18.14 13.66 -9.90
C ASP A 114 -19.16 12.84 -10.72
N SER A 115 -18.87 11.55 -10.97
CA SER A 115 -19.83 10.63 -11.61
C SER A 115 -21.02 10.27 -10.72
N LEU A 116 -20.88 10.32 -9.37
CA LEU A 116 -22.00 10.05 -8.45
C LEU A 116 -23.10 11.10 -8.56
N ASP A 117 -22.75 12.36 -8.87
CA ASP A 117 -23.72 13.44 -9.07
C ASP A 117 -24.41 13.38 -10.44
N GLY A 118 -23.73 12.80 -11.44
CA GLY A 118 -24.18 12.77 -12.84
C GLY A 118 -25.23 11.70 -13.17
N CYS A 119 -25.31 10.64 -12.35
CA CYS A 119 -26.21 9.48 -12.37
C CYS A 119 -25.37 8.21 -12.16
N ILE A 120 -25.88 7.31 -11.32
CA ILE A 120 -25.73 5.85 -11.50
C ILE A 120 -26.44 5.46 -12.83
N GLY A 121 -26.04 6.04 -13.96
CA GLY A 121 -26.80 6.07 -15.22
C GLY A 121 -26.01 5.43 -16.36
N CYS A 122 -26.22 4.19 -16.77
CA CYS A 122 -27.36 3.30 -16.57
C CYS A 122 -26.88 1.94 -16.06
N GLY A 123 -26.89 1.77 -14.73
CA GLY A 123 -26.76 0.46 -14.12
C GLY A 123 -28.08 -0.20 -13.76
N CYS A 124 -29.20 0.55 -13.75
CA CYS A 124 -30.57 0.09 -13.50
C CYS A 124 -31.57 1.28 -13.47
N LEU A 125 -32.83 1.05 -13.83
CA LEU A 125 -33.97 1.32 -12.93
C LEU A 125 -33.97 2.64 -12.11
N SER A 126 -34.11 3.78 -12.78
CA SER A 126 -34.82 4.94 -12.22
C SER A 126 -36.21 5.04 -12.84
N THR A 127 -37.28 4.84 -12.07
CA THR A 127 -38.66 5.00 -12.57
C THR A 127 -39.03 6.45 -12.94
N THR A 128 -38.20 7.44 -12.58
CA THR A 128 -38.49 8.88 -12.83
C THR A 128 -37.48 9.58 -13.73
N LYS A 129 -36.25 9.07 -13.91
CA LYS A 129 -35.18 9.75 -14.69
C LYS A 129 -34.54 8.91 -15.82
N CYS A 130 -34.92 7.64 -16.01
CA CYS A 130 -34.26 6.75 -16.99
C CYS A 130 -34.39 7.20 -18.45
N SER A 131 -35.48 7.87 -18.84
CA SER A 131 -35.68 8.27 -20.25
C SER A 131 -34.66 9.30 -20.77
N LEU A 132 -33.92 9.96 -19.87
CA LEU A 132 -33.02 11.06 -20.22
C LEU A 132 -31.58 10.60 -20.53
N PHE A 133 -31.16 9.42 -20.07
CA PHE A 133 -29.74 8.99 -20.12
C PHE A 133 -29.48 7.64 -20.83
N ASN A 134 -30.44 6.71 -20.83
CA ASN A 134 -30.37 5.48 -21.62
C ASN A 134 -31.78 5.16 -22.12
N PRO A 135 -32.27 5.91 -23.12
CA PRO A 135 -33.56 5.61 -23.71
C PRO A 135 -33.55 4.17 -24.21
N GLN A 136 -34.58 3.40 -23.90
CA GLN A 136 -34.79 2.04 -24.41
C GLN A 136 -33.78 0.97 -23.96
N ASP A 137 -32.93 1.25 -22.97
CA ASP A 137 -31.97 0.28 -22.43
C ASP A 137 -30.97 -0.30 -23.46
N GLU A 138 -30.47 0.55 -24.37
CA GLU A 138 -29.58 0.14 -25.48
C GLU A 138 -28.32 -0.59 -24.99
N ALA A 139 -27.78 -0.19 -23.84
CA ALA A 139 -26.61 -0.81 -23.21
C ALA A 139 -26.78 -2.31 -22.89
N ALA A 140 -28.01 -2.82 -22.79
CA ALA A 140 -28.28 -4.24 -22.56
C ALA A 140 -27.82 -5.13 -23.74
N ALA A 141 -27.75 -4.58 -24.95
CA ALA A 141 -27.25 -5.29 -26.13
C ALA A 141 -25.76 -5.69 -26.01
N GLU A 142 -25.01 -5.00 -25.15
CA GLU A 142 -23.58 -5.25 -24.93
C GLU A 142 -23.30 -6.28 -23.81
N GLY A 143 -24.35 -6.85 -23.21
CA GLY A 143 -24.28 -7.90 -22.19
C GLY A 143 -24.77 -7.48 -20.80
N PRO A 144 -24.75 -8.39 -19.81
CA PRO A 144 -25.34 -8.13 -18.49
C PRO A 144 -24.52 -7.13 -17.65
N GLY A 145 -25.22 -6.28 -16.88
CA GLY A 145 -24.66 -5.35 -15.90
C GLY A 145 -24.51 -3.91 -16.42
N SER A 146 -23.89 -3.04 -15.61
CA SER A 146 -23.67 -1.62 -15.94
C SER A 146 -22.51 -1.44 -16.94
N ARG A 147 -22.74 -1.81 -18.21
CA ARG A 147 -21.72 -1.93 -19.26
C ARG A 147 -20.87 -0.68 -19.44
N TRP A 148 -21.49 0.49 -19.56
CA TRP A 148 -20.79 1.76 -19.79
C TRP A 148 -19.98 2.27 -18.57
N ILE A 149 -20.21 1.73 -17.37
CA ILE A 149 -19.37 2.02 -16.18
C ILE A 149 -18.23 1.02 -16.05
N ARG A 150 -18.47 -0.26 -16.33
CA ARG A 150 -17.47 -1.33 -16.14
C ARG A 150 -16.40 -1.35 -17.24
N ASN A 151 -16.67 -0.75 -18.40
CA ASN A 151 -15.71 -0.63 -19.51
C ASN A 151 -14.92 0.70 -19.51
N PHE A 152 -15.11 1.58 -18.53
CA PHE A 152 -14.44 2.89 -18.48
C PHE A 152 -12.90 2.77 -18.36
N ASP A 153 -12.38 1.61 -17.93
CA ASP A 153 -10.93 1.34 -17.82
C ASP A 153 -10.27 0.92 -19.15
N ALA A 154 -11.02 0.70 -20.24
CA ALA A 154 -10.47 0.24 -21.52
C ALA A 154 -9.94 1.36 -22.44
N ASP A 155 -10.48 2.58 -22.33
CA ASP A 155 -10.15 3.72 -23.23
C ASP A 155 -9.06 4.66 -22.68
N PHE A 156 -8.59 4.45 -21.44
CA PHE A 156 -7.48 5.23 -20.85
C PHE A 156 -6.12 4.53 -20.90
N GLY A 157 -5.97 3.54 -21.78
CA GLY A 157 -4.64 3.11 -22.25
C GLY A 157 -4.03 4.19 -23.15
N PRO A 158 -2.69 4.32 -23.22
CA PRO A 158 -2.09 5.29 -24.13
C PRO A 158 -2.43 4.91 -25.57
N HIS A 159 -3.24 5.74 -26.23
CA HIS A 159 -3.33 5.72 -27.69
C HIS A 159 -2.04 6.35 -28.23
N GLU A 160 -1.09 5.51 -28.63
CA GLU A 160 -0.01 5.93 -29.53
C GLU A 160 -0.63 6.42 -30.85
N SER A 161 -0.25 7.62 -31.25
CA SER A 161 -0.34 8.20 -32.59
C SER A 161 0.83 9.15 -32.76
#